data_AF-G6FQ14-F1
#
_entry.id   AF-G6FQ14-F1
#
_cell.length_a   1.000
_cell.length_b   1.000
_cell.length_c   1.000
_cell.angle_alpha   90.00
_cell.angle_beta   90.00
_cell.angle_gamma   90.00
#
_symmetry.space_group_name_H-M   'P 1'
#
loop_
_entity.id
_entity.type
_entity.pdbx_description
1 polymer ?
#
loop_
_entity_poly.entity_id
_entity_poly.type
_entity_poly.pdbx_seq_one_letter_code
_entity_poly.pdbx_strand_id
1 'polypeptide(L)'
;MTTETNEIQSTTKGADAVDEAIAQGIDFDGTPIPSAKLELYHQVMALEANRQRSGVSNTMRSRIVRIGAKHITQDELNQKLIDAGFAPLKEKEIAFFYGGK
;
A
#
# COMPACT_ATOMS: atom_id res chain seq x y z
N MET A 1 -28.09 32.86 -0.23
CA MET A 1 -28.01 31.46 -0.70
C MET A 1 -27.06 30.74 0.22
N THR A 2 -27.62 29.86 1.04
CA THR A 2 -26.94 29.04 2.04
C THR A 2 -26.17 27.93 1.33
N THR A 3 -24.85 27.88 1.52
CA THR A 3 -24.03 26.75 1.08
C THR A 3 -24.19 25.63 2.10
N GLU A 4 -24.99 24.64 1.76
CA GLU A 4 -25.09 23.39 2.50
C GLU A 4 -23.74 22.68 2.48
N THR A 5 -23.21 22.46 3.69
CA THR A 5 -22.06 21.61 3.96
C THR A 5 -22.44 20.18 3.55
N ASN A 6 -21.76 19.64 2.54
CA ASN A 6 -21.93 18.27 2.12
C ASN A 6 -21.34 17.36 3.21
N GLU A 7 -22.18 16.84 4.11
CA GLU A 7 -21.80 15.80 5.06
C GLU A 7 -21.35 14.56 4.29
N ILE A 8 -20.05 14.26 4.33
CA ILE A 8 -19.56 12.95 3.94
C ILE A 8 -19.97 12.00 5.07
N GLN A 9 -21.16 11.42 4.96
CA GLN A 9 -21.55 10.28 5.78
C GLN A 9 -20.68 9.09 5.35
N SER A 10 -19.54 8.90 6.00
CA SER A 10 -18.72 7.70 5.86
C SER A 10 -19.41 6.55 6.58
N THR A 11 -20.33 5.87 5.91
CA THR A 11 -20.89 4.60 6.37
C THR A 11 -19.93 3.46 6.06
N THR A 12 -18.81 3.38 6.79
CA THR A 12 -17.84 2.29 6.63
C THR A 12 -18.25 1.09 7.48
N LYS A 13 -19.20 0.30 6.99
CA LYS A 13 -19.40 -1.07 7.49
C LYS A 13 -18.37 -1.97 6.81
N GLY A 14 -17.37 -2.45 7.56
CA GLY A 14 -16.25 -3.22 7.03
C GLY A 14 -15.05 -3.25 7.97
N ALA A 15 -13.86 -2.93 7.45
CA ALA A 15 -12.59 -2.94 8.19
C ALA A 15 -12.64 -2.12 9.49
N ASP A 16 -13.29 -0.96 9.46
CA ASP A 16 -13.39 -0.06 10.62
C ASP A 16 -14.12 -0.72 11.81
N ALA A 17 -15.16 -1.53 11.54
CA ALA A 17 -15.88 -2.26 12.59
C ALA A 17 -15.02 -3.38 13.19
N VAL A 18 -14.14 -4.00 12.40
CA VAL A 18 -13.20 -5.02 12.89
C VAL A 18 -12.15 -4.38 13.80
N ASP A 19 -11.61 -3.24 13.39
CA ASP A 19 -10.62 -2.51 14.18
C ASP A 19 -11.23 -2.00 15.50
N GLU A 20 -12.50 -1.55 15.50
CA GLU A 20 -13.24 -1.20 16.72
C GLU A 20 -13.42 -2.41 17.66
N ALA A 21 -13.80 -3.57 17.13
CA ALA A 21 -13.98 -4.80 17.91
C ALA A 21 -12.66 -5.26 18.55
N ILE A 22 -11.56 -5.23 17.78
CA ILE A 22 -10.20 -5.52 18.27
C ILE A 22 -9.78 -4.53 19.36
N ALA A 23 -10.05 -3.24 19.18
CA ALA A 23 -9.74 -2.20 20.18
C ALA A 23 -10.52 -2.41 21.49
N GLN A 24 -11.74 -2.92 21.41
CA GLN A 24 -12.56 -3.30 22.56
C GLN A 24 -12.20 -4.68 23.14
N GLY A 25 -11.35 -5.45 22.44
CA GLY A 25 -10.94 -6.80 22.84
C GLY A 25 -12.05 -7.84 22.73
N ILE A 26 -13.05 -7.61 21.88
CA ILE A 26 -14.20 -8.49 21.67
C ILE A 26 -14.35 -8.86 20.19
N ASP A 27 -14.78 -10.09 19.92
CA ASP A 27 -15.15 -10.52 18.57
C ASP A 27 -16.60 -10.09 18.25
N PHE A 28 -17.03 -10.23 16.99
CA PHE A 28 -18.38 -9.82 16.56
C PHE A 28 -19.51 -10.66 17.15
N ASP A 29 -19.20 -11.85 17.67
CA ASP A 29 -20.15 -12.64 18.45
C ASP A 29 -20.20 -12.23 19.94
N GLY A 30 -19.42 -11.22 20.34
CA GLY A 30 -19.33 -10.71 21.70
C GLY A 30 -18.38 -11.49 22.61
N THR A 31 -17.69 -12.51 22.10
CA THR A 31 -16.70 -13.26 22.89
C THR A 31 -15.40 -12.46 23.07
N PRO A 32 -14.70 -12.60 24.20
CA PRO A 32 -13.42 -11.91 24.41
C PRO A 32 -12.32 -12.50 23.52
N ILE A 33 -11.53 -11.63 22.89
CA ILE A 33 -10.38 -12.04 22.10
C ILE A 33 -9.25 -12.46 23.05
N PRO A 34 -8.62 -13.64 22.84
CA PRO A 34 -7.47 -14.05 23.65
C PRO A 34 -6.34 -13.02 23.66
N SER A 35 -5.81 -12.71 24.85
CA SER A 35 -4.80 -11.65 25.04
C SER A 35 -3.56 -11.83 24.16
N ALA A 36 -3.08 -13.07 23.99
CA ALA A 36 -1.93 -13.36 23.12
C ALA A 36 -2.17 -12.97 21.64
N LYS A 37 -3.41 -13.03 21.16
CA LYS A 37 -3.75 -12.59 19.80
C LYS A 37 -3.75 -11.06 19.69
N LEU A 38 -4.31 -10.37 20.68
CA LEU A 38 -4.31 -8.90 20.74
C LEU A 38 -2.89 -8.34 20.84
N GLU A 39 -2.05 -8.93 21.69
CA GLU A 39 -0.65 -8.55 21.82
C GLU A 39 0.09 -8.67 20.48
N LEU A 40 -0.06 -9.79 19.78
CA LEU A 40 0.56 -9.98 18.47
C LEU A 40 0.04 -8.97 17.44
N TYR A 41 -1.28 -8.72 17.40
CA TYR A 41 -1.87 -7.73 16.50
C TYR A 41 -1.28 -6.34 16.76
N HIS A 42 -1.26 -5.88 18.00
CA HIS A 42 -0.71 -4.56 18.35
C HIS A 42 0.77 -4.43 18.02
N GLN A 43 1.57 -5.47 18.24
CA GLN A 43 2.98 -5.49 17.85
C GLN A 43 3.14 -5.28 16.35
N VAL A 44 2.41 -6.03 15.53
CA VAL A 44 2.51 -5.92 14.06
C VAL A 44 1.99 -4.57 13.56
N MET A 45 0.88 -4.07 14.11
CA MET A 45 0.35 -2.75 13.73
C MET A 45 1.27 -1.62 14.14
N ALA A 46 1.96 -1.71 15.27
CA ALA A 46 2.98 -0.75 15.66
C ALA A 46 4.17 -0.73 14.67
N LEU A 47 4.58 -1.89 14.16
CA LEU A 47 5.61 -1.98 13.11
C LEU A 47 5.14 -1.32 11.80
N GLU A 48 3.89 -1.54 11.38
CA GLU A 48 3.33 -0.91 10.18
C GLU A 48 3.10 0.60 10.36
N ALA A 49 2.70 1.04 11.57
CA ALA A 49 2.52 2.46 11.87
C ALA A 49 3.84 3.24 11.74
N ASN A 50 4.97 2.60 12.04
CA ASN A 50 6.30 3.19 11.86
C ASN A 50 6.84 3.05 10.43
N ARG A 51 6.05 2.50 9.50
CA ARG A 51 6.50 2.31 8.12
C ARG A 51 6.40 3.62 7.34
N GLN A 52 7.54 4.04 6.76
CA GLN A 52 7.52 5.11 5.78
C GLN A 52 6.77 4.64 4.51
N ARG A 53 5.60 5.22 4.26
CA ARG A 53 4.84 4.93 3.03
C ARG A 53 5.55 5.53 1.82
N SER A 54 5.68 4.73 0.77
CA SER A 54 6.16 5.22 -0.53
C SER A 54 5.20 6.28 -1.07
N GLY A 55 5.70 7.48 -1.33
CA GLY A 55 4.91 8.53 -1.98
C GLY A 55 4.39 8.13 -3.37
N VAL A 56 3.47 8.94 -3.90
CA VAL A 56 2.79 8.67 -5.19
C VAL A 56 3.79 8.47 -6.33
N SER A 57 4.82 9.32 -6.45
CA SER A 57 5.83 9.17 -7.51
C SER A 57 6.58 7.83 -7.44
N ASN A 58 6.94 7.37 -6.24
CA ASN A 58 7.61 6.07 -6.10
C ASN A 58 6.69 4.91 -6.48
N THR A 59 5.42 4.99 -6.07
CA THR A 59 4.39 4.01 -6.45
C THR A 59 4.16 4.00 -7.97
N MET A 60 4.09 5.18 -8.59
CA MET A 60 3.95 5.34 -10.04
C MET A 60 5.13 4.74 -10.78
N ARG A 61 6.38 5.06 -10.37
CA ARG A 61 7.59 4.48 -10.95
C ARG A 61 7.58 2.95 -10.86
N SER A 62 7.31 2.39 -9.69
CA SER A 62 7.27 0.93 -9.51
C SER A 62 6.21 0.25 -10.38
N ARG A 63 5.04 0.90 -10.60
CA ARG A 63 4.02 0.40 -11.51
C ARG A 63 4.47 0.45 -12.97
N ILE A 64 5.09 1.56 -13.39
CA ILE A 64 5.66 1.73 -14.74
C ILE A 64 6.71 0.63 -15.00
N VAL A 65 7.66 0.42 -14.09
CA VAL A 65 8.70 -0.61 -14.25
C VAL A 65 8.08 -2.00 -14.40
N ARG A 66 7.18 -2.38 -13.47
CA ARG A 66 6.58 -3.73 -13.43
C ARG A 66 5.72 -4.06 -14.66
N ILE A 67 5.00 -3.07 -15.19
CA ILE A 67 4.12 -3.27 -16.35
C ILE A 67 4.89 -3.05 -17.65
N GLY A 68 5.68 -1.99 -17.73
CA GLY A 68 6.49 -1.62 -18.90
C GLY A 68 7.44 -2.73 -19.32
N ALA A 69 8.08 -3.43 -18.37
CA ALA A 69 9.03 -4.50 -18.70
C ALA A 69 8.42 -5.73 -19.39
N LYS A 70 7.09 -5.85 -19.38
CA LYS A 70 6.36 -6.88 -20.15
C LYS A 70 6.25 -6.55 -21.62
N HIS A 71 6.36 -5.27 -21.99
CA HIS A 71 6.00 -4.76 -23.32
C HIS A 71 7.14 -4.00 -24.01
N ILE A 72 8.12 -3.51 -23.25
CA ILE A 72 9.17 -2.59 -23.71
C ILE A 72 10.54 -3.21 -23.42
N THR A 73 11.52 -3.01 -24.32
CA THR A 73 12.91 -3.45 -24.11
C THR A 73 13.52 -2.73 -22.91
N GLN A 74 14.57 -3.32 -22.33
CA GLN A 74 15.24 -2.74 -21.15
C GLN A 74 15.72 -1.31 -21.40
N ASP A 75 16.43 -1.10 -22.52
CA ASP A 75 17.02 0.21 -22.85
C ASP A 75 15.95 1.26 -23.11
N GLU A 76 14.89 0.89 -23.84
CA GLU A 76 13.79 1.81 -24.13
C GLU A 76 13.02 2.20 -22.84
N LEU A 77 12.74 1.24 -21.96
CA LEU A 77 12.06 1.54 -20.69
C LEU A 77 12.95 2.40 -19.78
N ASN A 78 14.25 2.13 -19.73
CA ASN A 78 15.19 2.91 -18.96
C ASN A 78 15.26 4.37 -19.43
N GLN A 79 15.34 4.59 -20.74
CA GLN A 79 15.36 5.93 -21.32
C GLN A 79 14.07 6.69 -21.01
N LYS A 80 12.91 6.05 -21.17
CA LYS A 80 11.61 6.68 -20.84
C LYS A 80 11.49 7.07 -19.36
N LEU A 81 12.09 6.31 -18.45
CA LEU A 81 12.12 6.68 -17.03
C LEU A 81 12.95 7.95 -16.81
N ILE A 82 14.15 8.00 -17.39
CA ILE A 82 15.05 9.16 -17.29
C ILE A 82 14.39 10.41 -17.88
N ASP A 83 13.82 10.30 -19.07
CA ASP A 83 13.15 11.40 -19.77
C ASP A 83 11.95 11.94 -18.97
N ALA A 84 11.26 11.07 -18.24
CA ALA A 84 10.14 11.44 -17.36
C ALA A 84 10.58 11.93 -15.96
N GLY A 85 11.90 12.07 -15.71
CA GLY A 85 12.44 12.52 -14.43
C GLY A 85 12.40 11.48 -13.31
N PHE A 86 12.18 10.21 -13.63
CA PHE A 86 12.30 9.11 -12.66
C PHE A 86 13.74 8.61 -12.59
N ALA A 87 14.08 8.02 -11.44
CA ALA A 87 15.33 7.26 -11.32
C ALA A 87 15.37 6.14 -12.39
N PRO A 88 16.53 5.89 -13.04
CA PRO A 88 16.68 4.84 -14.03
C PRO A 88 16.41 3.45 -13.43
N LEU A 89 16.30 2.42 -14.28
CA LEU A 89 16.17 1.04 -13.84
C LEU A 89 17.31 0.65 -12.91
N LYS A 90 16.98 0.01 -11.79
CA LYS A 90 17.97 -0.51 -10.83
C LYS A 90 18.42 -1.90 -11.28
N GLU A 91 19.64 -2.28 -10.94
CA GLU A 91 20.20 -3.61 -11.26
C GLU A 91 19.28 -4.76 -10.82
N LYS A 92 18.71 -4.68 -9.61
CA LYS A 92 17.76 -5.68 -9.12
C LYS A 92 16.46 -5.73 -9.94
N GLU A 93 16.01 -4.61 -10.48
CA GLU A 93 14.83 -4.54 -11.35
C GLU A 93 15.15 -5.16 -12.70
N ILE A 94 16.34 -4.87 -13.25
CA ILE A 94 16.85 -5.47 -14.48
C ILE A 94 16.96 -6.99 -14.34
N ALA A 95 17.64 -7.48 -13.31
CA ALA A 95 17.80 -8.90 -13.06
C ALA A 95 16.46 -9.62 -12.93
N PHE A 96 15.49 -9.01 -12.23
CA PHE A 96 14.17 -9.61 -12.02
C PHE A 96 13.28 -9.61 -13.26
N PHE A 97 13.23 -8.50 -14.02
CA PHE A 97 12.29 -8.36 -15.14
C PHE A 97 12.87 -8.75 -16.51
N TYR A 98 14.19 -8.71 -16.67
CA TYR A 98 14.88 -8.95 -17.95
C TYR A 98 15.95 -10.04 -17.88
N GLY A 99 16.42 -10.45 -16.69
CA GLY A 99 17.53 -11.40 -16.55
C GLY A 99 17.21 -12.87 -16.84
N GLY A 100 15.93 -13.23 -17.02
CA GLY A 100 15.48 -14.60 -17.31
C GLY A 100 14.87 -14.78 -18.70
N LYS A 101 15.10 -13.83 -19.62
CA LYS A 101 14.69 -13.94 -21.03
C LYS A 101 15.85 -14.41 -21.89
#